data_AF-A0A9D7RI92-F1
#
_entry.id   AF-A0A9D7RI92-F1
#
_cell.length_a   1.000
_cell.length_b   1.000
_cell.length_c   1.000
_cell.angle_alpha   90.00
_cell.angle_beta   90.00
_cell.angle_gamma   90.00
#
_symmetry.space_group_name_H-M   'P 1'
#
loop_
_entity.id
_entity.type
_entity.pdbx_description
1 polymer ?
#
loop_
_entity_poly.entity_id
_entity_poly.type
_entity_poly.pdbx_seq_one_letter_code
_entity_poly.pdbx_strand_id
1 'polypeptide(L)'
;MKPFLTLLLLLSLISSNAQDKWPTQAWTKTSPEKLNLNADSLVALDRDFAAGKYGNVDGMLIIRHGQIAYEASYSHNYAELYKQEAIEKSGLNATDPTGPYNYFSAWWHPFYHGSKLHTLQSVSKTITSMIIGVAVTRKDFPDLDTPVLSFFDTTAVKNIDARKRRMTIRHLLTMTAGFDWHEDLPYSDPNNSCSNMEASFDWVKFTIDFPMSDEPGKEFNYNSGATELLAYIFRVATGSDIEEYAVKHLFEPLGINNHFWKRAPYGLVDSEGGVYLEKSDLAKLFYLFLKNGKWEGQQIISTDWVQTVGFSLHQIWPQPWLRLQVVAELLWQQTRRSYLGRQWFRGPIPDRNP
;
A
#
# COMPACT_ATOMS: atom_id res chain seq x y z
N MET A 1 28.27 -69.04 -3.47
CA MET A 1 28.25 -67.61 -3.90
C MET A 1 26.81 -67.23 -4.18
N LYS A 2 26.28 -66.22 -3.48
CA LYS A 2 24.87 -65.80 -3.49
C LYS A 2 24.57 -64.91 -4.72
N PRO A 3 23.39 -65.00 -5.35
CA PRO A 3 22.97 -64.04 -6.36
C PRO A 3 22.50 -62.75 -5.68
N PHE A 4 23.05 -61.61 -6.07
CA PHE A 4 22.58 -60.29 -5.66
C PHE A 4 21.42 -59.88 -6.56
N LEU A 5 20.23 -59.80 -5.96
CA LEU A 5 19.03 -59.25 -6.57
C LEU A 5 19.10 -57.72 -6.44
N THR A 6 19.40 -57.00 -7.53
CA THR A 6 19.35 -55.53 -7.53
C THR A 6 17.90 -55.09 -7.79
N LEU A 7 17.18 -54.79 -6.73
CA LEU A 7 15.86 -54.20 -6.77
C LEU A 7 15.99 -52.69 -7.08
N LEU A 8 15.74 -52.30 -8.34
CA LEU A 8 15.58 -50.89 -8.70
C LEU A 8 14.23 -50.40 -8.15
N LEU A 9 14.26 -49.72 -7.00
CA LEU A 9 13.15 -48.90 -6.54
C LEU A 9 13.13 -47.61 -7.37
N LEU A 10 12.34 -47.59 -8.43
CA LEU A 10 11.87 -46.35 -9.05
C LEU A 10 10.86 -45.71 -8.09
N LEU A 11 11.37 -44.93 -7.13
CA LEU A 11 10.56 -43.95 -6.41
C LEU A 11 10.23 -42.84 -7.42
N SER A 12 9.11 -43.00 -8.11
CA SER A 12 8.42 -41.87 -8.71
C SER A 12 8.02 -40.94 -7.57
N LEU A 13 8.82 -39.90 -7.34
CA LEU A 13 8.37 -38.69 -6.67
C LEU A 13 7.32 -38.07 -7.60
N ILE A 14 6.09 -38.58 -7.51
CA ILE A 14 4.92 -37.77 -7.81
C ILE A 14 4.90 -36.78 -6.65
N SER A 15 5.70 -35.71 -6.76
CA SER A 15 5.37 -34.47 -6.09
C SER A 15 3.96 -34.16 -6.56
N SER A 16 2.98 -34.40 -5.69
CA SER A 16 1.67 -33.79 -5.84
C SER A 16 1.89 -32.29 -5.69
N ASN A 17 2.37 -31.65 -6.74
CA ASN A 17 2.08 -30.26 -7.00
C ASN A 17 0.57 -30.25 -7.28
N ALA A 18 -0.23 -30.31 -6.21
CA ALA A 18 -1.45 -29.56 -6.21
C ALA A 18 -1.00 -28.13 -6.48
N GLN A 19 -0.95 -27.77 -7.75
CA GLN A 19 -0.61 -26.44 -8.19
C GLN A 19 -1.64 -25.56 -7.50
N ASP A 20 -1.23 -24.85 -6.46
CA ASP A 20 -2.06 -23.86 -5.77
C ASP A 20 -2.80 -23.11 -6.88
N LYS A 21 -4.14 -23.17 -6.89
CA LYS A 21 -4.89 -22.45 -7.91
C LYS A 21 -4.70 -20.95 -7.65
N TRP A 22 -3.81 -20.33 -8.40
CA TRP A 22 -3.50 -18.91 -8.28
C TRP A 22 -4.67 -18.07 -8.81
N PRO A 23 -4.99 -16.95 -8.15
CA PRO A 23 -6.14 -16.13 -8.52
C PRO A 23 -5.84 -15.17 -9.68
N THR A 24 -4.80 -15.42 -10.49
CA THR A 24 -4.36 -14.56 -11.61
C THR A 24 -5.53 -14.20 -12.52
N GLN A 25 -6.32 -15.20 -12.92
CA GLN A 25 -7.55 -15.00 -13.68
C GLN A 25 -8.73 -14.61 -12.77
N ALA A 26 -8.97 -15.42 -11.72
CA ALA A 26 -10.04 -15.16 -10.76
C ALA A 26 -9.83 -15.94 -9.47
N TRP A 27 -10.32 -15.37 -8.37
CA TRP A 27 -10.43 -16.09 -7.10
C TRP A 27 -11.48 -17.20 -7.17
N THR A 28 -11.16 -18.36 -6.63
CA THR A 28 -12.15 -19.43 -6.44
C THR A 28 -12.96 -19.19 -5.16
N LYS A 29 -14.26 -19.48 -5.20
CA LYS A 29 -15.16 -19.36 -4.04
C LYS A 29 -15.42 -20.73 -3.42
N THR A 30 -15.54 -20.79 -2.10
CA THR A 30 -15.98 -21.98 -1.36
C THR A 30 -16.72 -21.55 -0.09
N SER A 31 -17.42 -22.48 0.57
CA SER A 31 -18.14 -22.16 1.80
C SER A 31 -17.15 -21.89 2.96
N PRO A 32 -17.50 -21.00 3.92
CA PRO A 32 -16.65 -20.71 5.08
C PRO A 32 -16.24 -21.97 5.86
N GLU A 33 -17.14 -22.93 6.03
CA GLU A 33 -16.94 -24.13 6.83
C GLU A 33 -15.85 -25.03 6.23
N LYS A 34 -15.79 -25.13 4.89
CA LYS A 34 -14.71 -25.84 4.19
C LYS A 34 -13.33 -25.22 4.41
N LEU A 35 -13.29 -23.95 4.82
CA LEU A 35 -12.07 -23.22 5.17
C LEU A 35 -11.89 -23.10 6.68
N ASN A 36 -12.62 -23.87 7.49
CA ASN A 36 -12.59 -23.82 8.96
C ASN A 36 -12.91 -22.41 9.52
N LEU A 37 -13.85 -21.71 8.90
CA LEU A 37 -14.39 -20.43 9.36
C LEU A 37 -15.83 -20.62 9.86
N ASN A 38 -16.21 -19.86 10.87
CA ASN A 38 -17.57 -19.86 11.41
C ASN A 38 -18.47 -18.99 10.52
N ALA A 39 -19.40 -19.61 9.78
CA ALA A 39 -20.29 -18.89 8.88
C ALA A 39 -21.25 -17.94 9.61
N ASP A 40 -21.77 -18.33 10.79
CA ASP A 40 -22.70 -17.49 11.56
C ASP A 40 -22.05 -16.16 11.97
N SER A 41 -20.76 -16.17 12.29
CA SER A 41 -19.98 -14.98 12.64
C SER A 41 -19.82 -14.05 11.43
N LEU A 42 -19.57 -14.61 10.25
CA LEU A 42 -19.47 -13.82 9.01
C LEU A 42 -20.82 -13.22 8.61
N VAL A 43 -21.91 -13.97 8.76
CA VAL A 43 -23.28 -13.48 8.53
C VAL A 43 -23.68 -12.41 9.55
N ALA A 44 -23.28 -12.56 10.81
CA ALA A 44 -23.52 -11.54 11.83
C ALA A 44 -22.79 -10.23 11.50
N LEU A 45 -21.52 -10.32 11.08
CA LEU A 45 -20.73 -9.15 10.67
C LEU A 45 -21.30 -8.49 9.39
N ASP A 46 -21.71 -9.29 8.41
CA ASP A 46 -22.39 -8.81 7.21
C ASP A 46 -23.65 -8.00 7.55
N ARG A 47 -24.48 -8.51 8.47
CA ARG A 47 -25.66 -7.79 8.95
C ARG A 47 -25.31 -6.48 9.63
N ASP A 48 -24.25 -6.47 10.44
CA ASP A 48 -23.78 -5.24 11.10
C ASP A 48 -23.32 -4.18 10.09
N PHE A 49 -22.61 -4.59 9.03
CA PHE A 49 -22.22 -3.68 7.94
C PHE A 49 -23.43 -3.19 7.14
N ALA A 50 -24.36 -4.08 6.77
CA ALA A 50 -25.59 -3.71 6.06
C ALA A 50 -26.47 -2.75 6.88
N ALA A 51 -26.44 -2.86 8.21
CA ALA A 51 -27.16 -1.97 9.11
C ALA A 51 -26.44 -0.62 9.37
N GLY A 52 -25.25 -0.41 8.78
CA GLY A 52 -24.47 0.82 8.96
C GLY A 52 -23.84 0.97 10.35
N LYS A 53 -23.74 -0.10 11.14
CA LYS A 53 -23.22 -0.08 12.52
C LYS A 53 -21.78 0.46 12.58
N TYR A 54 -21.01 0.25 11.52
CA TYR A 54 -19.61 0.65 11.39
C TYR A 54 -19.40 1.81 10.40
N GLY A 55 -20.46 2.59 10.12
CA GLY A 55 -20.44 3.63 9.10
C GLY A 55 -20.69 3.08 7.69
N ASN A 56 -20.28 3.85 6.68
CA ASN A 56 -20.45 3.48 5.28
C ASN A 56 -19.31 2.53 4.87
N VAL A 57 -19.60 1.23 4.95
CA VAL A 57 -18.71 0.17 4.43
C VAL A 57 -19.18 -0.22 3.04
N ASP A 58 -18.30 -0.21 2.05
CA ASP A 58 -18.66 -0.50 0.65
C ASP A 58 -18.60 -2.00 0.30
N GLY A 59 -17.85 -2.78 1.06
CA GLY A 59 -17.79 -4.23 0.86
C GLY A 59 -16.91 -4.97 1.85
N MET A 60 -17.13 -6.28 1.89
CA MET A 60 -16.38 -7.23 2.71
C MET A 60 -15.86 -8.35 1.80
N LEU A 61 -14.58 -8.70 1.92
CA LEU A 61 -13.95 -9.80 1.20
C LEU A 61 -13.07 -10.59 2.16
N ILE A 62 -13.46 -11.84 2.42
CA ILE A 62 -12.72 -12.75 3.30
C ILE A 62 -12.14 -13.88 2.46
N ILE A 63 -10.82 -13.99 2.45
CA ILE A 63 -10.06 -15.01 1.73
C ILE A 63 -9.30 -15.86 2.72
N ARG A 64 -9.36 -17.18 2.57
CA ARG A 64 -8.55 -18.12 3.35
C ARG A 64 -8.09 -19.28 2.47
N HIS A 65 -6.83 -19.69 2.64
CA HIS A 65 -6.19 -20.73 1.83
C HIS A 65 -6.31 -20.52 0.31
N GLY A 66 -6.24 -19.27 -0.16
CA GLY A 66 -6.32 -18.95 -1.59
C GLY A 66 -7.73 -18.97 -2.17
N GLN A 67 -8.77 -19.06 -1.34
CA GLN A 67 -10.17 -19.09 -1.78
C GLN A 67 -10.99 -18.04 -1.03
N ILE A 68 -11.93 -17.42 -1.73
CA ILE A 68 -12.93 -16.53 -1.12
C ILE A 68 -13.85 -17.41 -0.27
N ALA A 69 -13.87 -17.14 1.03
CA ALA A 69 -14.80 -17.71 1.99
C ALA A 69 -16.12 -16.94 2.02
N TYR A 70 -16.03 -15.61 1.89
CA TYR A 70 -17.17 -14.73 2.00
C TYR A 70 -16.93 -13.44 1.20
N GLU A 71 -17.96 -12.94 0.54
CA GLU A 71 -17.92 -11.67 -0.16
C GLU A 71 -19.29 -10.99 -0.09
N ALA A 72 -19.31 -9.72 0.30
CA ALA A 72 -20.49 -8.87 0.28
C ALA A 72 -20.12 -7.47 -0.24
N SER A 73 -21.11 -6.75 -0.75
CA SER A 73 -20.96 -5.35 -1.20
C SER A 73 -22.21 -4.58 -0.77
N TYR A 74 -22.01 -3.34 -0.33
CA TYR A 74 -23.07 -2.49 0.18
C TYR A 74 -23.02 -1.16 -0.57
N SER A 75 -24.11 -0.80 -1.24
CA SER A 75 -24.15 0.40 -2.08
C SER A 75 -24.62 1.60 -1.28
N HIS A 76 -23.91 2.71 -1.42
CA HIS A 76 -24.26 4.00 -0.83
C HIS A 76 -24.41 5.06 -1.92
N ASN A 77 -25.32 6.00 -1.74
CA ASN A 77 -25.46 7.14 -2.64
C ASN A 77 -24.54 8.28 -2.19
N TYR A 78 -23.25 8.18 -2.53
CA TYR A 78 -22.25 9.16 -2.13
C TYR A 78 -22.49 10.57 -2.69
N ALA A 79 -23.11 10.68 -3.87
CA ALA A 79 -23.47 11.97 -4.44
C ALA A 79 -24.49 12.71 -3.56
N GLU A 80 -25.42 11.99 -2.94
CA GLU A 80 -26.38 12.57 -1.99
C GLU A 80 -25.75 12.78 -0.60
N LEU A 81 -24.97 11.79 -0.10
CA LEU A 81 -24.35 11.85 1.22
C LEU A 81 -23.39 13.04 1.37
N TYR A 82 -22.64 13.35 0.32
CA TYR A 82 -21.62 14.41 0.33
C TYR A 82 -21.99 15.61 -0.54
N LYS A 83 -23.27 15.79 -0.88
CA LYS A 83 -23.71 16.85 -1.81
C LYS A 83 -23.31 18.26 -1.38
N GLN A 84 -23.22 18.51 -0.07
CA GLN A 84 -22.84 19.83 0.47
C GLN A 84 -21.30 19.95 0.51
N GLU A 85 -20.64 18.97 1.11
CA GLU A 85 -19.18 18.96 1.23
C GLU A 85 -18.48 18.97 -0.14
N ALA A 86 -19.08 18.35 -1.16
CA ALA A 86 -18.55 18.33 -2.52
C ALA A 86 -18.46 19.71 -3.18
N ILE A 87 -19.31 20.67 -2.79
CA ILE A 87 -19.33 22.04 -3.36
C ILE A 87 -18.65 23.07 -2.44
N GLU A 88 -18.35 22.69 -1.20
CA GLU A 88 -17.68 23.56 -0.25
C GLU A 88 -16.18 23.64 -0.57
N LYS A 89 -15.67 24.88 -0.61
CA LYS A 89 -14.23 25.10 -0.69
C LYS A 89 -13.58 24.85 0.67
N SER A 90 -12.52 24.07 0.66
CA SER A 90 -11.73 23.67 1.81
C SER A 90 -10.24 23.62 1.44
N GLY A 91 -9.36 23.33 2.41
CA GLY A 91 -7.94 23.09 2.13
C GLY A 91 -7.69 21.93 1.17
N LEU A 92 -8.61 20.95 1.10
CA LEU A 92 -8.49 19.74 0.28
C LEU A 92 -8.82 19.96 -1.20
N ASN A 93 -9.55 21.03 -1.53
CA ASN A 93 -10.03 21.31 -2.89
C ASN A 93 -9.90 22.80 -3.24
N ALA A 94 -8.91 23.47 -2.64
CA ALA A 94 -8.74 24.92 -2.70
C ALA A 94 -8.53 25.44 -4.13
N THR A 95 -7.86 24.64 -4.97
CA THR A 95 -7.46 25.00 -6.34
C THR A 95 -8.43 24.48 -7.40
N ASP A 96 -9.00 23.29 -7.20
CA ASP A 96 -9.96 22.66 -8.11
C ASP A 96 -11.03 21.86 -7.33
N PRO A 97 -12.25 22.41 -7.17
CA PRO A 97 -13.35 21.72 -6.50
C PRO A 97 -13.91 20.54 -7.30
N THR A 98 -13.58 20.42 -8.59
CA THR A 98 -14.02 19.31 -9.45
C THR A 98 -12.97 18.22 -9.61
N GLY A 99 -11.76 18.48 -9.13
CA GLY A 99 -10.59 17.63 -9.33
C GLY A 99 -10.57 16.40 -8.41
N PRO A 100 -9.62 15.47 -8.67
CA PRO A 100 -9.50 14.20 -7.96
C PRO A 100 -9.10 14.34 -6.48
N TYR A 101 -8.67 15.51 -6.04
CA TYR A 101 -8.31 15.79 -4.64
C TYR A 101 -9.47 16.33 -3.81
N ASN A 102 -10.62 16.63 -4.44
CA ASN A 102 -11.86 16.78 -3.70
C ASN A 102 -12.39 15.40 -3.26
N TYR A 103 -12.00 14.97 -2.06
CA TYR A 103 -12.39 13.67 -1.48
C TYR A 103 -13.90 13.50 -1.24
N PHE A 104 -14.69 14.58 -1.35
CA PHE A 104 -16.15 14.54 -1.27
C PHE A 104 -16.83 14.43 -2.64
N SER A 105 -16.07 14.54 -3.74
CA SER A 105 -16.61 14.39 -5.09
C SER A 105 -16.94 12.92 -5.38
N ALA A 106 -18.23 12.60 -5.46
CA ALA A 106 -18.73 11.27 -5.82
C ALA A 106 -18.32 10.80 -7.23
N TRP A 107 -17.82 11.71 -8.06
CA TRP A 107 -17.25 11.39 -9.36
C TRP A 107 -15.88 10.71 -9.22
N TRP A 108 -15.08 11.11 -8.22
CA TRP A 108 -13.73 10.58 -7.99
C TRP A 108 -13.66 9.60 -6.83
N HIS A 109 -14.56 9.70 -5.84
CA HIS A 109 -14.48 8.95 -4.59
C HIS A 109 -15.85 8.41 -4.13
N PRO A 110 -15.89 7.28 -3.41
CA PRO A 110 -14.79 6.35 -3.26
C PRO A 110 -14.54 5.54 -4.55
N PHE A 111 -15.50 5.54 -5.47
CA PHE A 111 -15.43 4.79 -6.72
C PHE A 111 -15.10 5.70 -7.90
N TYR A 112 -14.01 5.40 -8.61
CA TYR A 112 -13.56 6.17 -9.75
C TYR A 112 -14.59 6.17 -10.89
N HIS A 113 -15.15 7.33 -11.23
CA HIS A 113 -16.09 7.56 -12.34
C HIS A 113 -17.27 6.57 -12.37
N GLY A 114 -17.78 6.17 -11.20
CA GLY A 114 -18.86 5.19 -11.08
C GLY A 114 -18.48 3.75 -11.45
N SER A 115 -17.18 3.46 -11.59
CA SER A 115 -16.65 2.11 -11.77
C SER A 115 -16.62 1.32 -10.45
N LYS A 116 -15.97 0.16 -10.44
CA LYS A 116 -15.72 -0.63 -9.21
C LYS A 116 -14.34 -0.37 -8.59
N LEU A 117 -13.52 0.46 -9.24
CA LEU A 117 -12.21 0.83 -8.74
C LEU A 117 -12.38 1.75 -7.54
N HIS A 118 -11.97 1.28 -6.37
CA HIS A 118 -12.12 1.99 -5.11
C HIS A 118 -10.82 2.68 -4.75
N THR A 119 -10.91 3.94 -4.29
CA THR A 119 -9.76 4.69 -3.78
C THR A 119 -9.09 3.93 -2.64
N LEU A 120 -7.78 3.80 -2.68
CA LEU A 120 -7.02 3.07 -1.65
C LEU A 120 -6.40 3.98 -0.61
N GLN A 121 -6.35 5.29 -0.88
CA GLN A 121 -5.72 6.28 0.00
C GLN A 121 -4.34 5.77 0.43
N SER A 122 -4.01 5.82 1.72
CA SER A 122 -2.69 5.45 2.25
C SER A 122 -2.27 3.98 2.05
N VAL A 123 -3.16 3.08 1.61
CA VAL A 123 -2.74 1.75 1.14
C VAL A 123 -1.85 1.86 -0.11
N SER A 124 -1.97 2.93 -0.89
CA SER A 124 -1.10 3.26 -2.03
C SER A 124 0.38 3.28 -1.65
N LYS A 125 0.75 3.78 -0.47
CA LYS A 125 2.14 3.80 0.03
C LYS A 125 2.72 2.38 0.15
N THR A 126 1.87 1.42 0.50
CA THR A 126 2.25 0.01 0.54
C THR A 126 2.57 -0.47 -0.86
N ILE A 127 1.70 -0.18 -1.83
CA ILE A 127 1.90 -0.55 -3.23
C ILE A 127 3.18 0.09 -3.78
N THR A 128 3.45 1.36 -3.47
CA THR A 128 4.72 2.04 -3.77
C THR A 128 5.92 1.27 -3.21
N SER A 129 5.86 0.86 -1.94
CA SER A 129 6.90 0.02 -1.32
C SER A 129 7.03 -1.35 -1.99
N MET A 130 5.92 -1.97 -2.39
CA MET A 130 5.95 -3.23 -3.14
C MET A 130 6.68 -3.07 -4.47
N ILE A 131 6.41 -1.98 -5.21
CA ILE A 131 7.04 -1.69 -6.51
C ILE A 131 8.55 -1.47 -6.35
N ILE A 132 8.97 -0.73 -5.31
CA ILE A 132 10.39 -0.58 -4.98
C ILE A 132 11.00 -1.94 -4.62
N GLY A 133 10.29 -2.77 -3.85
CA GLY A 133 10.70 -4.13 -3.54
C GLY A 133 10.89 -5.01 -4.79
N VAL A 134 10.00 -4.88 -5.79
CA VAL A 134 10.16 -5.52 -7.10
C VAL A 134 11.43 -5.02 -7.79
N ALA A 135 11.67 -3.71 -7.82
CA ALA A 135 12.84 -3.13 -8.46
C ALA A 135 14.16 -3.49 -7.77
N VAL A 136 14.20 -3.50 -6.44
CA VAL A 136 15.35 -3.99 -5.65
C VAL A 136 15.61 -5.47 -5.93
N THR A 137 14.57 -6.29 -5.97
CA THR A 137 14.68 -7.73 -6.29
C THR A 137 15.29 -7.96 -7.67
N ARG A 138 14.95 -7.10 -8.62
CA ARG A 138 15.44 -7.12 -9.99
C ARG A 138 16.80 -6.43 -10.16
N LYS A 139 17.29 -5.76 -9.12
CA LYS A 139 18.50 -4.91 -9.14
C LYS A 139 18.39 -3.71 -10.10
N ASP A 140 17.16 -3.28 -10.36
CA ASP A 140 16.84 -2.12 -11.21
C ASP A 140 16.86 -0.82 -10.39
N PHE A 141 16.96 -0.90 -9.05
CA PHE A 141 16.90 0.24 -8.12
C PHE A 141 18.18 0.33 -7.26
N PRO A 142 18.63 1.55 -6.88
CA PRO A 142 19.85 1.75 -6.10
C PRO A 142 19.76 1.17 -4.68
N ASP A 143 20.91 1.14 -4.00
CA ASP A 143 20.98 0.77 -2.59
C ASP A 143 20.12 1.73 -1.74
N LEU A 144 19.40 1.17 -0.75
CA LEU A 144 18.49 1.97 0.09
C LEU A 144 19.24 2.98 0.97
N ASP A 145 20.53 2.77 1.23
CA ASP A 145 21.37 3.70 1.99
C ASP A 145 21.96 4.81 1.11
N THR A 146 21.58 4.87 -0.16
CA THR A 146 21.91 6.00 -1.05
C THR A 146 21.29 7.30 -0.51
N PRO A 147 22.08 8.40 -0.38
CA PRO A 147 21.57 9.68 0.06
C PRO A 147 20.50 10.25 -0.88
N VAL A 148 19.38 10.74 -0.32
CA VAL A 148 18.26 11.31 -1.09
C VAL A 148 18.72 12.46 -1.98
N LEU A 149 19.59 13.33 -1.47
CA LEU A 149 20.07 14.49 -2.23
C LEU A 149 20.90 14.14 -3.48
N SER A 150 21.34 12.88 -3.65
CA SER A 150 22.02 12.45 -4.88
C SER A 150 21.12 12.45 -6.12
N PHE A 151 19.80 12.44 -5.93
CA PHE A 151 18.81 12.49 -7.01
C PHE A 151 18.33 13.92 -7.35
N PHE A 152 18.89 14.94 -6.71
CA PHE A 152 18.45 16.33 -6.83
C PHE A 152 19.60 17.26 -7.20
N ASP A 153 19.29 18.33 -7.94
CA ASP A 153 20.16 19.49 -8.02
C ASP A 153 20.15 20.24 -6.68
N THR A 154 21.19 20.02 -5.88
CA THR A 154 21.31 20.62 -4.54
C THR A 154 21.38 22.15 -4.54
N THR A 155 21.63 22.81 -5.68
CA THR A 155 21.60 24.28 -5.77
C THR A 155 20.17 24.84 -5.78
N ALA A 156 19.18 24.01 -6.15
CA ALA A 156 17.77 24.37 -6.23
C ALA A 156 16.94 23.96 -4.99
N VAL A 157 17.52 23.19 -4.07
CA VAL A 157 16.86 22.67 -2.85
C VAL A 157 17.10 23.59 -1.66
N LYS A 158 16.05 23.91 -0.91
CA LYS A 158 16.10 24.76 0.29
C LYS A 158 16.40 23.94 1.55
N ASN A 159 16.81 24.67 2.60
CA ASN A 159 16.97 24.13 3.95
C ASN A 159 17.89 22.89 4.01
N ILE A 160 18.97 22.89 3.24
CA ILE A 160 19.98 21.84 3.32
C ILE A 160 20.86 22.09 4.55
N ASP A 161 20.75 21.21 5.54
CA ASP A 161 21.67 21.11 6.66
C ASP A 161 22.40 19.74 6.66
N ALA A 162 23.21 19.48 7.68
CA ALA A 162 23.95 18.22 7.80
C ALA A 162 23.04 16.99 7.93
N ARG A 163 21.83 17.15 8.47
CA ARG A 163 20.84 16.07 8.66
C ARG A 163 20.22 15.69 7.32
N LYS A 164 19.76 16.67 6.54
CA LYS A 164 19.20 16.44 5.20
C LYS A 164 20.21 15.77 4.27
N ARG A 165 21.50 16.09 4.39
CA ARG A 165 22.59 15.43 3.63
C ARG A 165 22.77 13.94 3.97
N ARG A 166 22.39 13.50 5.18
CA ARG A 166 22.47 12.10 5.62
C ARG A 166 21.17 11.31 5.41
N MET A 167 20.06 11.96 5.05
CA MET A 167 18.80 11.28 4.77
C MET A 167 18.97 10.35 3.57
N THR A 168 18.48 9.12 3.68
CA THR A 168 18.64 8.06 2.68
C THR A 168 17.27 7.59 2.19
N ILE A 169 17.24 6.81 1.12
CA ILE A 169 16.00 6.20 0.61
C ILE A 169 15.34 5.33 1.70
N ARG A 170 16.15 4.61 2.49
CA ARG A 170 15.68 3.81 3.63
C ARG A 170 14.88 4.66 4.62
N HIS A 171 15.37 5.85 4.96
CA HIS A 171 14.68 6.76 5.87
C HIS A 171 13.32 7.23 5.33
N LEU A 172 13.19 7.41 4.01
CA LEU A 172 11.90 7.70 3.38
C LEU A 172 10.95 6.51 3.47
N LEU A 173 11.41 5.30 3.09
CA LEU A 173 10.64 4.05 3.15
C LEU A 173 10.14 3.74 4.56
N THR A 174 10.94 4.03 5.58
CA THR A 174 10.58 3.77 6.98
C THR A 174 9.89 4.95 7.66
N MET A 175 9.64 6.05 6.94
CA MET A 175 9.06 7.28 7.49
C MET A 175 9.82 7.81 8.70
N THR A 176 11.14 7.75 8.65
CA THR A 176 12.07 8.26 9.68
C THR A 176 12.97 9.36 9.11
N ALA A 177 12.49 10.07 8.10
CA ALA A 177 13.25 11.07 7.36
C ALA A 177 13.77 12.24 8.21
N GLY A 178 13.08 12.58 9.31
CA GLY A 178 13.46 13.70 10.19
C GLY A 178 13.00 15.08 9.71
N PHE A 179 12.12 15.15 8.70
CA PHE A 179 11.45 16.38 8.31
C PHE A 179 10.59 16.93 9.45
N ASP A 180 10.54 18.25 9.55
CA ASP A 180 9.62 18.97 10.44
C ASP A 180 8.18 18.90 9.89
N TRP A 181 7.60 17.70 9.91
CA TRP A 181 6.36 17.37 9.19
C TRP A 181 5.19 17.17 10.16
N HIS A 182 4.06 17.84 9.89
CA HIS A 182 2.86 17.82 10.72
C HIS A 182 1.65 17.30 9.93
N GLU A 183 1.44 15.99 9.96
CA GLU A 183 0.29 15.32 9.32
C GLU A 183 -0.58 14.57 10.34
N ASP A 184 -0.26 14.67 11.62
CA ASP A 184 -1.10 14.25 12.74
C ASP A 184 -2.26 15.23 13.02
N LEU A 185 -2.19 16.44 12.46
CA LEU A 185 -3.23 17.46 12.54
C LEU A 185 -4.43 17.13 11.64
N PRO A 186 -5.64 17.64 11.94
CA PRO A 186 -6.78 17.52 11.01
C PRO A 186 -6.44 18.09 9.62
N TYR A 187 -6.98 17.48 8.56
CA TYR A 187 -6.73 17.96 7.19
C TYR A 187 -7.23 19.39 6.91
N SER A 188 -8.19 19.88 7.70
CA SER A 188 -8.67 21.26 7.65
C SER A 188 -7.77 22.26 8.36
N ASP A 189 -6.76 21.79 9.11
CA ASP A 189 -5.82 22.66 9.82
C ASP A 189 -4.83 23.27 8.82
N PRO A 190 -4.64 24.61 8.80
CA PRO A 190 -3.71 25.27 7.89
C PRO A 190 -2.24 24.90 8.12
N ASN A 191 -1.90 24.26 9.25
CA ASN A 191 -0.56 23.78 9.53
C ASN A 191 -0.35 22.31 9.13
N ASN A 192 -1.36 21.63 8.61
CA ASN A 192 -1.21 20.27 8.12
C ASN A 192 -0.30 20.26 6.87
N SER A 193 0.86 19.63 6.98
CA SER A 193 1.88 19.61 5.92
C SER A 193 1.42 18.84 4.68
N CYS A 194 0.61 17.79 4.83
CA CYS A 194 0.05 17.04 3.70
C CYS A 194 -0.97 17.87 2.93
N SER A 195 -1.93 18.50 3.62
CA SER A 195 -2.90 19.39 2.98
C SER A 195 -2.21 20.54 2.23
N ASN A 196 -1.16 21.12 2.83
CA ASN A 196 -0.39 22.19 2.19
C ASN A 196 0.42 21.70 0.98
N MET A 197 0.95 20.48 1.04
CA MET A 197 1.59 19.83 -0.10
C MET A 197 0.58 19.61 -1.22
N GLU A 198 -0.58 19.01 -0.92
CA GLU A 198 -1.64 18.73 -1.90
C GLU A 198 -2.16 20.00 -2.57
N ALA A 199 -2.22 21.11 -1.84
CA ALA A 199 -2.58 22.43 -2.36
C ALA A 199 -1.47 23.10 -3.20
N SER A 200 -0.25 22.58 -3.17
CA SER A 200 0.89 23.10 -3.94
C SER A 200 0.96 22.51 -5.35
N PHE A 201 1.67 23.18 -6.27
CA PHE A 201 1.82 22.71 -7.65
C PHE A 201 2.88 21.59 -7.80
N ASP A 202 3.99 21.69 -7.05
CA ASP A 202 5.11 20.76 -7.14
C ASP A 202 5.34 20.12 -5.77
N TRP A 203 4.75 18.96 -5.57
CA TRP A 203 4.76 18.23 -4.30
C TRP A 203 6.19 17.76 -3.95
N VAL A 204 6.95 17.33 -4.95
CA VAL A 204 8.35 16.91 -4.76
C VAL A 204 9.18 18.07 -4.25
N LYS A 205 9.07 19.24 -4.90
CA LYS A 205 9.78 20.44 -4.48
C LYS A 205 9.32 20.92 -3.10
N PHE A 206 8.02 20.90 -2.85
CA PHE A 206 7.45 21.24 -1.55
C PHE A 206 8.07 20.40 -0.43
N THR A 207 8.09 19.07 -0.59
CA THR A 207 8.63 18.17 0.43
C THR A 207 10.14 18.28 0.57
N ILE A 208 10.92 18.29 -0.52
CA ILE A 208 12.38 18.32 -0.39
C ILE A 208 12.89 19.66 0.15
N ASP A 209 12.15 20.76 -0.04
CA ASP A 209 12.46 22.07 0.52
C ASP A 209 12.11 22.17 2.03
N PHE A 210 11.33 21.25 2.60
CA PHE A 210 10.90 21.31 4.01
C PHE A 210 12.09 21.27 4.99
N PRO A 211 12.08 22.04 6.10
CA PRO A 211 13.15 21.99 7.10
C PRO A 211 13.21 20.63 7.83
N MET A 212 14.35 20.36 8.46
CA MET A 212 14.56 19.18 9.30
C MET A 212 14.31 19.54 10.77
N SER A 213 13.52 18.73 11.48
CA SER A 213 13.35 18.83 12.93
C SER A 213 14.29 17.88 13.69
N ASP A 214 14.53 16.69 13.16
CA ASP A 214 15.24 15.59 13.83
C ASP A 214 16.33 14.94 12.96
N GLU A 215 17.13 14.07 13.58
CA GLU A 215 18.07 13.22 12.87
C GLU A 215 17.33 12.14 12.05
N PRO A 216 17.70 11.87 10.79
CA PRO A 216 17.16 10.75 10.04
C PRO A 216 17.41 9.43 10.77
N GLY A 217 16.40 8.56 10.79
CA GLY A 217 16.42 7.28 11.49
C GLY A 217 16.07 7.35 12.98
N LYS A 218 15.98 8.55 13.57
CA LYS A 218 15.75 8.72 15.01
C LYS A 218 14.31 8.39 15.44
N GLU A 219 13.33 9.02 14.80
CA GLU A 219 11.91 8.89 15.17
C GLU A 219 11.05 8.63 13.93
N PHE A 220 10.00 7.84 14.12
CA PHE A 220 8.97 7.65 13.11
C PHE A 220 8.05 8.88 13.05
N ASN A 221 7.93 9.47 11.87
CA ASN A 221 6.98 10.53 11.56
C ASN A 221 6.24 10.17 10.26
N TYR A 222 4.93 9.88 10.38
CA TYR A 222 4.09 9.55 9.23
C TYR A 222 4.06 10.72 8.24
N ASN A 223 4.55 10.49 7.02
CA ASN A 223 4.83 11.56 6.07
C ASN A 223 4.46 11.15 4.64
N SER A 224 3.39 11.73 4.11
CA SER A 224 2.94 11.50 2.74
C SER A 224 3.90 12.06 1.70
N GLY A 225 4.52 13.22 1.96
CA GLY A 225 5.56 13.78 1.09
C GLY A 225 6.80 12.88 0.95
N ALA A 226 7.19 12.17 2.00
CA ALA A 226 8.32 11.22 1.93
C ALA A 226 8.05 10.10 0.91
N THR A 227 6.79 9.70 0.75
CA THR A 227 6.41 8.71 -0.27
C THR A 227 6.48 9.33 -1.67
N GLU A 228 6.07 10.59 -1.81
CA GLU A 228 6.17 11.30 -3.09
C GLU A 228 7.62 11.50 -3.56
N LEU A 229 8.54 11.75 -2.62
CA LEU A 229 9.97 11.71 -2.91
C LEU A 229 10.43 10.34 -3.43
N LEU A 230 9.86 9.23 -2.95
CA LEU A 230 10.21 7.89 -3.44
C LEU A 230 9.81 7.71 -4.90
N ALA A 231 8.62 8.17 -5.32
CA ALA A 231 8.21 8.10 -6.72
C ALA A 231 9.11 8.94 -7.64
N TYR A 232 9.52 10.13 -7.18
CA TYR A 232 10.47 10.96 -7.91
C TYR A 232 11.83 10.27 -8.06
N ILE A 233 12.39 9.78 -6.94
CA ILE A 233 13.66 9.06 -6.93
C ILE A 233 13.59 7.84 -7.84
N PHE A 234 12.47 7.10 -7.81
CA PHE A 234 12.25 5.96 -8.70
C PHE A 234 12.35 6.34 -10.16
N ARG A 235 11.66 7.41 -10.57
CA ARG A 235 11.73 7.90 -11.95
C ARG A 235 13.15 8.31 -12.34
N VAL A 236 13.86 9.03 -11.47
CA VAL A 236 15.24 9.48 -11.76
C VAL A 236 16.21 8.29 -11.83
N ALA A 237 16.11 7.35 -10.90
CA ALA A 237 17.04 6.24 -10.77
C ALA A 237 16.85 5.16 -11.85
N THR A 238 15.59 4.89 -12.24
CA THR A 238 15.24 3.82 -13.18
C THR A 238 14.98 4.32 -14.60
N GLY A 239 14.76 5.63 -14.77
CA GLY A 239 14.28 6.22 -16.01
C GLY A 239 12.83 5.86 -16.38
N SER A 240 12.09 5.20 -15.49
CA SER A 240 10.72 4.71 -15.74
C SER A 240 9.70 5.40 -14.83
N ASP A 241 8.49 5.63 -15.34
CA ASP A 241 7.37 6.01 -14.48
C ASP A 241 7.00 4.84 -13.56
N ILE A 242 6.72 5.14 -12.28
CA ILE A 242 6.51 4.08 -11.28
C ILE A 242 5.22 3.28 -11.55
N GLU A 243 4.18 3.90 -12.13
CA GLU A 243 2.95 3.21 -12.53
C GLU A 243 3.23 2.26 -13.71
N GLU A 244 3.93 2.72 -14.74
CA GLU A 244 4.31 1.87 -15.89
C GLU A 244 5.16 0.67 -15.46
N TYR A 245 6.09 0.90 -14.54
CA TYR A 245 6.91 -0.17 -13.96
C TYR A 245 6.06 -1.15 -13.15
N ALA A 246 5.09 -0.65 -12.36
CA ALA A 246 4.16 -1.48 -11.59
C ALA A 246 3.30 -2.34 -12.52
N VAL A 247 2.76 -1.76 -13.60
CA VAL A 247 1.97 -2.49 -14.60
C VAL A 247 2.74 -3.69 -15.10
N LYS A 248 3.95 -3.47 -15.61
CA LYS A 248 4.77 -4.50 -16.25
C LYS A 248 5.30 -5.56 -15.29
N HIS A 249 5.71 -5.16 -14.08
CA HIS A 249 6.50 -6.03 -13.20
C HIS A 249 5.76 -6.51 -11.95
N LEU A 250 4.55 -5.99 -11.68
CA LEU A 250 3.74 -6.36 -10.53
C LEU A 250 2.28 -6.68 -10.91
N PHE A 251 1.61 -5.81 -11.65
CA PHE A 251 0.17 -5.98 -11.94
C PHE A 251 -0.09 -7.03 -13.01
N GLU A 252 0.60 -6.98 -14.15
CA GLU A 252 0.48 -7.98 -15.22
C GLU A 252 0.78 -9.41 -14.73
N PRO A 253 1.89 -9.68 -13.99
CA PRO A 253 2.14 -11.00 -13.41
C PRO A 253 1.04 -11.51 -12.47
N LEU A 254 0.34 -10.61 -11.78
CA LEU A 254 -0.78 -10.94 -10.88
C LEU A 254 -2.13 -10.94 -11.61
N GLY A 255 -2.18 -10.61 -12.91
CA GLY A 255 -3.42 -10.48 -13.67
C GLY A 255 -4.31 -9.33 -13.18
N ILE A 256 -3.71 -8.25 -12.70
CA ILE A 256 -4.40 -7.00 -12.35
C ILE A 256 -4.42 -6.14 -13.62
N ASN A 257 -5.57 -6.09 -14.29
CA ASN A 257 -5.71 -5.45 -15.60
C ASN A 257 -6.49 -4.14 -15.55
N ASN A 258 -7.09 -3.81 -14.41
CA ASN A 258 -7.92 -2.62 -14.24
C ASN A 258 -7.45 -1.85 -13.00
N HIS A 259 -7.03 -0.61 -13.21
CA HIS A 259 -6.60 0.29 -12.15
C HIS A 259 -6.74 1.73 -12.63
N PHE A 260 -6.71 2.66 -11.69
CA PHE A 260 -6.50 4.07 -11.96
C PHE A 260 -5.52 4.62 -10.94
N TRP A 261 -4.66 5.54 -11.36
CA TRP A 261 -3.71 6.19 -10.47
C TRP A 261 -3.78 7.71 -10.63
N LYS A 262 -4.07 8.43 -9.54
CA LYS A 262 -4.01 9.90 -9.53
C LYS A 262 -2.60 10.37 -9.90
N ARG A 263 -2.54 11.56 -10.50
CA ARG A 263 -1.29 12.28 -10.74
C ARG A 263 -1.29 13.57 -9.92
N ALA A 264 -0.16 13.91 -9.32
CA ALA A 264 0.09 15.23 -8.74
C ALA A 264 0.03 16.31 -9.86
N PRO A 265 -0.19 17.60 -9.54
CA PRO A 265 -0.34 18.65 -10.54
C PRO A 265 0.84 18.79 -11.52
N TYR A 266 2.06 18.50 -11.07
CA TYR A 266 3.27 18.48 -11.91
C TYR A 266 3.40 17.22 -12.80
N GLY A 267 2.47 16.27 -12.69
CA GLY A 267 2.37 15.07 -13.53
C GLY A 267 3.02 13.80 -12.97
N LEU A 268 3.69 13.87 -11.80
CA LEU A 268 4.18 12.68 -11.11
C LEU A 268 3.02 11.82 -10.60
N VAL A 269 3.20 10.50 -10.53
CA VAL A 269 2.24 9.60 -9.87
C VAL A 269 2.05 10.02 -8.42
N ASP A 270 0.79 10.19 -7.99
CA ASP A 270 0.45 10.36 -6.57
C ASP A 270 0.71 9.04 -5.83
N SER A 271 1.92 8.90 -5.34
CA SER A 271 2.40 7.68 -4.70
C SER A 271 1.99 7.57 -3.23
N GLU A 272 1.44 8.66 -2.67
CA GLU A 272 1.02 8.73 -1.29
C GLU A 272 -0.41 8.17 -1.11
N GLY A 273 -1.32 8.46 -2.04
CA GLY A 273 -2.75 8.19 -1.88
C GLY A 273 -3.49 7.82 -3.17
N GLY A 274 -2.76 7.72 -4.30
CA GLY A 274 -3.37 7.79 -5.62
C GLY A 274 -3.94 6.55 -6.24
N VAL A 275 -3.74 5.36 -5.68
CA VAL A 275 -4.14 4.10 -6.32
C VAL A 275 -5.62 3.84 -6.15
N TYR A 276 -6.25 3.35 -7.22
CA TYR A 276 -7.58 2.77 -7.20
C TYR A 276 -7.54 1.34 -7.76
N LEU A 277 -8.10 0.40 -6.99
CA LEU A 277 -8.21 -1.01 -7.38
C LEU A 277 -9.56 -1.59 -7.00
N GLU A 278 -9.94 -2.69 -7.64
CA GLU A 278 -10.99 -3.56 -7.11
C GLU A 278 -10.45 -4.33 -5.89
N LYS A 279 -11.31 -4.60 -4.90
CA LYS A 279 -10.96 -5.33 -3.67
C LYS A 279 -10.32 -6.70 -3.94
N SER A 280 -10.74 -7.39 -5.00
CA SER A 280 -10.19 -8.67 -5.44
C SER A 280 -8.75 -8.56 -5.94
N ASP A 281 -8.41 -7.48 -6.64
CA ASP A 281 -7.06 -7.23 -7.15
C ASP A 281 -6.12 -6.74 -6.06
N LEU A 282 -6.62 -5.88 -5.16
CA LEU A 282 -5.90 -5.54 -3.93
C LEU A 282 -5.55 -6.80 -3.11
N ALA A 283 -6.47 -7.76 -3.01
CA ALA A 283 -6.21 -9.01 -2.32
C ALA A 283 -5.08 -9.83 -2.97
N LYS A 284 -4.88 -9.74 -4.30
CA LYS A 284 -3.76 -10.43 -4.98
C LYS A 284 -2.41 -9.87 -4.53
N LEU A 285 -2.31 -8.56 -4.36
CA LEU A 285 -1.10 -7.88 -3.85
C LEU A 285 -0.74 -8.37 -2.44
N PHE A 286 -1.70 -8.49 -1.54
CA PHE A 286 -1.45 -9.04 -0.20
C PHE A 286 -1.21 -10.56 -0.20
N TYR A 287 -1.85 -11.28 -1.12
CA TYR A 287 -1.60 -12.71 -1.29
C TYR A 287 -0.18 -13.00 -1.77
N LEU A 288 0.38 -12.13 -2.62
CA LEU A 288 1.79 -12.19 -3.00
C LEU A 288 2.71 -12.13 -1.77
N PHE A 289 2.42 -11.22 -0.82
CA PHE A 289 3.17 -11.12 0.44
C PHE A 289 3.00 -12.36 1.32
N LEU A 290 1.77 -12.87 1.45
CA LEU A 290 1.49 -14.15 2.14
C LEU A 290 2.26 -15.33 1.54
N LYS A 291 2.59 -15.25 0.26
CA LYS A 291 3.36 -16.24 -0.48
C LYS A 291 4.84 -15.88 -0.57
N ASN A 292 5.35 -15.08 0.38
CA ASN A 292 6.75 -14.68 0.49
C ASN A 292 7.30 -14.05 -0.80
N GLY A 293 6.44 -13.30 -1.51
CA GLY A 293 6.77 -12.60 -2.74
C GLY A 293 6.84 -13.48 -3.99
N LYS A 294 6.37 -14.73 -3.90
CA LYS A 294 6.30 -15.68 -5.01
C LYS A 294 4.89 -15.73 -5.60
N TRP A 295 4.77 -15.73 -6.93
CA TRP A 295 3.52 -15.88 -7.67
C TRP A 295 3.71 -16.89 -8.80
N GLU A 296 2.85 -17.92 -8.88
CA GLU A 296 2.90 -18.94 -9.95
C GLU A 296 4.29 -19.55 -10.21
N GLY A 297 5.11 -19.70 -9.16
CA GLY A 297 6.47 -20.23 -9.30
C GLY A 297 7.55 -19.16 -9.51
N GLN A 298 7.18 -17.95 -9.92
CA GLN A 298 8.07 -16.82 -10.13
C GLN A 298 8.26 -16.00 -8.85
N GLN A 299 9.50 -15.62 -8.53
CA GLN A 299 9.78 -14.66 -7.46
C GLN A 299 9.58 -13.24 -8.01
N ILE A 300 8.54 -12.55 -7.55
CA ILE A 300 8.22 -11.17 -7.95
C ILE A 300 8.90 -10.17 -7.02
N ILE A 301 8.84 -10.42 -5.71
CA ILE A 301 9.49 -9.63 -4.65
C ILE A 301 10.33 -10.57 -3.81
N SER A 302 11.59 -10.27 -3.53
CA SER A 302 12.46 -11.13 -2.72
C SER A 302 11.86 -11.43 -1.34
N THR A 303 12.10 -12.64 -0.85
CA THR A 303 11.65 -13.04 0.48
C THR A 303 12.24 -12.14 1.57
N ASP A 304 13.49 -11.70 1.41
CA ASP A 304 14.14 -10.76 2.33
C ASP A 304 13.39 -9.43 2.43
N TRP A 305 12.90 -8.88 1.32
CA TRP A 305 12.07 -7.67 1.32
C TRP A 305 10.75 -7.90 2.05
N VAL A 306 10.05 -8.99 1.73
CA VAL A 306 8.77 -9.33 2.38
C VAL A 306 8.95 -9.51 3.88
N GLN A 307 10.03 -10.15 4.32
CA GLN A 307 10.34 -10.31 5.74
C GLN A 307 10.73 -8.98 6.40
N THR A 308 11.55 -8.15 5.75
CA THR A 308 11.95 -6.84 6.30
C THR A 308 10.73 -5.94 6.55
N VAL A 309 9.80 -5.89 5.59
CA VAL A 309 8.53 -5.16 5.75
C VAL A 309 7.61 -5.88 6.75
N GLY A 310 7.50 -7.20 6.68
CA GLY A 310 6.61 -8.01 7.52
C GLY A 310 7.02 -8.11 9.00
N PHE A 311 8.31 -7.99 9.33
CA PHE A 311 8.81 -8.00 10.70
C PHE A 311 8.43 -6.72 11.45
N SER A 312 8.27 -5.61 10.73
CA SER A 312 7.75 -4.35 11.27
C SER A 312 6.28 -4.51 11.70
N LEU A 313 5.46 -5.23 10.94
CA LEU A 313 4.05 -5.47 11.30
C LEU A 313 3.89 -6.30 12.60
N HIS A 314 4.84 -7.18 12.93
CA HIS A 314 4.77 -8.03 14.13
C HIS A 314 5.02 -7.28 15.43
N GLN A 315 5.79 -6.19 15.42
CA GLN A 315 6.06 -5.40 16.63
C GLN A 315 4.90 -4.47 17.02
N ILE A 316 3.89 -4.36 16.16
CA ILE A 316 2.77 -3.45 16.33
C ILE A 316 1.64 -4.11 17.13
N TRP A 317 1.64 -5.43 17.33
CA TRP A 317 0.51 -6.15 17.94
C TRP A 317 0.91 -7.16 19.04
N PRO A 318 0.87 -6.80 20.34
CA PRO A 318 1.29 -7.70 21.43
C PRO A 318 0.21 -8.70 21.93
N GLN A 319 -0.99 -8.76 21.32
CA GLN A 319 -2.09 -9.59 21.83
C GLN A 319 -2.16 -10.99 21.17
N PRO A 320 -2.07 -12.11 21.93
CA PRO A 320 -1.93 -13.48 21.38
C PRO A 320 -3.14 -14.03 20.61
N TRP A 321 -4.35 -13.51 20.83
CA TRP A 321 -5.60 -14.06 20.29
C TRP A 321 -5.97 -13.57 18.88
N LEU A 322 -5.18 -12.67 18.29
CA LEU A 322 -5.34 -12.20 16.91
C LEU A 322 -4.40 -12.90 15.90
N ARG A 323 -3.98 -14.15 16.20
CA ARG A 323 -3.24 -14.98 15.23
C ARG A 323 -4.19 -15.59 14.20
N LEU A 324 -4.77 -14.74 13.35
CA LEU A 324 -5.37 -15.15 12.09
C LEU A 324 -4.47 -14.63 10.98
N GLN A 325 -3.95 -15.56 10.17
CA GLN A 325 -3.15 -15.26 8.97
C GLN A 325 -3.93 -14.27 8.09
N VAL A 326 -3.41 -13.03 8.03
CA VAL A 326 -3.89 -11.86 7.27
C VAL A 326 -5.39 -11.62 7.40
N VAL A 327 -5.73 -10.92 8.47
CA VAL A 327 -6.88 -10.02 8.47
C VAL A 327 -6.40 -8.72 7.84
N ALA A 328 -6.69 -8.52 6.55
CA ALA A 328 -6.73 -7.18 5.99
C ALA A 328 -7.98 -6.50 6.56
N GLU A 329 -7.82 -5.92 7.75
CA GLU A 329 -8.86 -5.07 8.35
C GLU A 329 -8.93 -3.77 7.53
N LEU A 330 -9.72 -3.79 6.46
CA LEU A 330 -10.21 -2.59 5.79
C LEU A 330 -11.43 -2.08 6.58
N LEU A 331 -11.17 -1.53 7.76
CA LEU A 331 -12.17 -0.74 8.48
C LEU A 331 -12.26 0.64 7.81
N TRP A 332 -13.10 0.72 6.78
CA TRP A 332 -13.53 1.98 6.19
C TRP A 332 -14.52 2.66 7.14
N GLN A 333 -13.98 3.45 8.07
CA GLN A 333 -14.78 4.43 8.81
C GLN A 333 -14.57 5.81 8.19
N GLN A 334 -15.48 6.20 7.30
CA GLN A 334 -15.70 7.61 6.95
C GLN A 334 -16.67 8.25 7.97
N THR A 335 -16.44 7.98 9.26
CA THR A 335 -17.11 8.68 10.36
C THR A 335 -16.19 9.80 10.82
N ARG A 336 -16.78 10.96 11.10
CA ARG A 336 -16.12 12.20 11.51
C ARG A 336 -15.19 12.00 12.72
N ARG A 337 -13.95 11.59 12.46
CA ARG A 337 -12.74 11.76 13.28
C ARG A 337 -11.59 11.14 12.49
N SER A 338 -10.68 12.01 12.09
CA SER A 338 -9.29 11.72 11.75
C SER A 338 -8.72 10.49 12.45
N TYR A 339 -7.86 9.78 11.72
CA TYR A 339 -7.04 8.62 12.09
C TYR A 339 -7.58 7.28 11.60
N LEU A 340 -7.03 6.78 10.48
CA LEU A 340 -6.79 5.36 10.18
C LEU A 340 -6.10 5.23 8.81
N GLY A 341 -4.77 5.31 8.86
CA GLY A 341 -3.84 5.00 7.76
C GLY A 341 -2.40 4.79 8.27
N ARG A 342 -2.24 4.76 9.59
CA ARG A 342 -0.94 4.59 10.23
C ARG A 342 -0.64 3.11 10.33
N GLN A 343 0.60 2.72 10.03
CA GLN A 343 1.29 1.51 10.54
C GLN A 343 1.65 0.41 9.51
N TRP A 344 2.24 0.80 8.38
CA TRP A 344 3.02 -0.15 7.55
C TRP A 344 4.49 -0.26 7.99
N PHE A 345 5.04 0.76 8.67
CA PHE A 345 6.45 0.83 9.02
C PHE A 345 6.66 1.22 10.49
N ARG A 346 6.46 0.29 11.42
CA ARG A 346 7.10 0.39 12.75
C ARG A 346 7.98 -0.83 12.94
N GLY A 347 9.28 -0.69 12.79
CA GLY A 347 10.22 -1.73 13.15
C GLY A 347 11.61 -1.15 13.40
N PRO A 348 12.30 -1.54 14.48
CA PRO A 348 13.70 -1.26 14.70
C PRO A 348 14.54 -2.11 13.74
N ILE A 349 15.68 -1.54 13.38
CA ILE A 349 16.69 -2.12 12.50
C ILE A 349 17.42 -3.24 13.28
N PRO A 350 17.63 -4.44 12.71
CA PRO A 350 18.65 -5.34 13.21
C PRO A 350 20.02 -4.73 12.87
N ASP A 351 20.80 -4.41 13.90
CA ASP A 351 22.23 -4.15 13.73
C ASP A 351 22.87 -5.33 13.00
N ARG A 352 23.44 -5.08 11.83
CA ARG A 352 24.47 -5.97 11.28
C ARG A 352 25.81 -5.43 11.70
N ASN A 353 26.39 -6.04 12.73
CA ASN A 353 27.84 -6.15 12.83
C ASN A 353 28.19 -7.65 12.99
N PRO A 354 29.37 -8.05 12.49
CA PRO A 354 29.61 -9.33 11.80
C PRO A 354 29.41 -10.60 12.64
#